data_AF-A0A971IYX1-F1
#
_entry.id   AF-A0A971IYX1-F1
#
_cell.length_a   1.000
_cell.length_b   1.000
_cell.length_c   1.000
_cell.angle_alpha   90.00
_cell.angle_beta   90.00
_cell.angle_gamma   90.00
#
_symmetry.space_group_name_H-M   'P 1'
#
loop_
_entity.id
_entity.type
_entity.pdbx_description
1 polymer ?
#
loop_
_entity_poly.entity_id
_entity_poly.type
_entity_poly.pdbx_seq_one_letter_code
_entity_poly.pdbx_strand_id
1 'polypeptide(L)'
;MEKTVGDLGALDRLCSYLESKGVDLYPDVAFLEVYRNTLLDGFVTMRDAARYLNKDTATSHNFNPINALHEGWKALPILSVRRLPSVIQGFLDGFSRTSAPGLSLRQMGRQVNSDFREDPSILVDREQAVAILEEQMRILAEDHKLKLLIEGGNDYSLKYVSLVARAPMSSSEYNLIDRSVPFYQMVLHGYVNYAGAPLNHAQDLRYERLKTIEYGAMPYYQLIYGEPSEVKRTEVNDLFSMGFEDWIHEAGQFYAEANRILADVQDQRIVEHRELAAGLFQTVYENGQSVFVNYNREDVAVGDVVVPGRGYVLVEGALASEW
;
A
#
# COMPACT_ATOMS: atom_id res chain seq x y z
N MET A 1 -9.94 -20.82 2.07
CA MET A 1 -8.98 -20.70 3.18
C MET A 1 -8.07 -21.91 3.17
N GLU A 2 -6.76 -21.71 3.29
CA GLU A 2 -5.82 -22.83 3.40
C GLU A 2 -6.01 -23.54 4.74
N LYS A 3 -6.12 -24.87 4.74
CA LYS A 3 -6.45 -25.64 5.95
C LYS A 3 -5.38 -25.51 7.04
N THR A 4 -4.15 -25.19 6.65
CA THR A 4 -3.00 -25.03 7.55
C THR A 4 -3.06 -23.74 8.39
N VAL A 5 -3.80 -22.73 7.95
CA VAL A 5 -3.93 -21.44 8.68
C VAL A 5 -5.22 -21.32 9.48
N GLY A 6 -6.10 -22.33 9.41
CA GLY A 6 -7.34 -22.40 10.19
C GLY A 6 -8.59 -22.67 9.34
N ASP A 7 -9.73 -22.35 9.93
CA ASP A 7 -11.06 -22.46 9.31
C ASP A 7 -11.84 -21.13 9.42
N LEU A 8 -13.03 -21.08 8.81
CA LEU A 8 -13.87 -19.87 8.82
C LEU A 8 -14.23 -19.43 10.25
N GLY A 9 -14.47 -20.38 11.17
CA GLY A 9 -14.78 -20.05 12.55
C GLY A 9 -13.58 -19.46 13.30
N ALA A 10 -12.35 -19.87 12.98
CA ALA A 10 -11.13 -19.27 13.50
C ALA A 10 -10.94 -17.83 12.99
N LEU A 11 -11.23 -17.59 11.71
CA LEU A 11 -11.21 -16.24 11.14
C LEU A 11 -12.27 -15.34 11.81
N ASP A 12 -13.49 -15.83 12.01
CA ASP A 12 -14.54 -15.03 12.66
C ASP A 12 -14.17 -14.67 14.11
N ARG A 13 -13.55 -15.60 14.86
CA ARG A 13 -13.02 -15.30 16.21
C ARG A 13 -11.91 -14.24 16.16
N LEU A 14 -11.04 -14.28 15.15
CA LEU A 14 -10.00 -13.27 14.96
C LEU A 14 -10.65 -11.90 14.66
N CYS A 15 -11.65 -11.85 13.80
CA CYS A 15 -12.39 -10.63 13.47
C CYS A 15 -13.01 -10.02 14.73
N SER A 16 -13.76 -10.81 15.52
CA SER A 16 -14.36 -10.32 16.77
C SER A 16 -13.32 -9.87 17.80
N TYR A 17 -12.19 -10.57 17.89
CA TYR A 17 -11.10 -10.17 18.78
C TYR A 17 -10.53 -8.80 18.38
N LEU A 18 -10.20 -8.61 17.09
CA LEU A 18 -9.63 -7.36 16.60
C LEU A 18 -10.63 -6.20 16.66
N GLU A 19 -11.90 -6.46 16.35
CA GLU A 19 -12.99 -5.49 16.50
C GLU A 19 -13.12 -5.00 17.95
N SER A 20 -13.02 -5.91 18.93
CA SER A 20 -13.04 -5.54 20.36
C SER A 20 -11.86 -4.66 20.79
N LYS A 21 -10.81 -4.58 19.96
CA LYS A 21 -9.63 -3.74 20.13
C LYS A 21 -9.64 -2.50 19.23
N GLY A 22 -10.69 -2.30 18.43
CA GLY A 22 -10.75 -1.21 17.45
C GLY A 22 -9.72 -1.36 16.33
N VAL A 23 -9.30 -2.58 16.01
CA VAL A 23 -8.33 -2.88 14.95
C VAL A 23 -9.06 -3.43 13.74
N ASP A 24 -8.92 -2.75 12.60
CA ASP A 24 -9.47 -3.23 11.34
C ASP A 24 -8.63 -4.38 10.76
N LEU A 25 -9.29 -5.42 10.26
CA LEU A 25 -8.67 -6.55 9.56
C LEU A 25 -9.01 -6.51 8.07
N TYR A 26 -7.96 -6.64 7.24
CA TYR A 26 -8.07 -6.69 5.79
C TYR A 26 -7.38 -7.97 5.29
N PRO A 27 -8.07 -9.11 5.20
CA PRO A 27 -7.52 -10.30 4.56
C PRO A 27 -7.13 -9.98 3.12
N ASP A 28 -5.91 -10.35 2.75
CA ASP A 28 -5.35 -10.01 1.46
C ASP A 28 -5.76 -11.01 0.36
N VAL A 29 -6.18 -10.48 -0.79
CA VAL A 29 -6.65 -11.27 -1.92
C VAL A 29 -6.05 -10.73 -3.22
N ALA A 30 -5.45 -11.64 -3.99
CA ALA A 30 -4.94 -11.38 -5.31
C ALA A 30 -5.96 -11.79 -6.39
N PHE A 31 -6.63 -10.82 -7.00
CA PHE A 31 -7.60 -11.08 -8.07
C PHE A 31 -7.01 -11.05 -9.48
N LEU A 32 -5.89 -10.33 -9.68
CA LEU A 32 -5.35 -10.07 -11.03
C LEU A 32 -4.23 -11.04 -11.45
N GLU A 33 -3.73 -11.86 -10.53
CA GLU A 33 -2.68 -12.85 -10.77
C GLU A 33 -3.14 -14.22 -10.27
N VAL A 34 -2.87 -15.27 -11.05
CA VAL A 34 -3.35 -16.62 -10.76
C VAL A 34 -2.24 -17.46 -10.12
N TYR A 35 -2.24 -17.52 -8.78
CA TYR A 35 -1.26 -18.27 -7.97
C TYR A 35 -1.47 -19.79 -8.00
N ARG A 36 -2.73 -20.24 -8.08
CA ARG A 36 -3.09 -21.66 -8.11
C ARG A 36 -3.92 -21.94 -9.36
N ASN A 37 -3.46 -22.93 -10.14
CA ASN A 37 -4.14 -23.40 -11.35
C ASN A 37 -4.13 -24.93 -11.37
N THR A 38 -5.31 -25.53 -11.26
CA THR A 38 -5.61 -26.96 -11.14
C THR A 38 -6.75 -27.32 -12.09
N LEU A 39 -6.90 -28.61 -12.41
CA LEU A 39 -7.82 -29.05 -13.47
C LEU A 39 -9.31 -28.70 -13.24
N LEU A 40 -9.74 -28.33 -12.03
CA LEU A 40 -11.15 -28.13 -11.66
C LEU A 40 -11.42 -26.79 -10.95
N ASP A 41 -10.52 -25.82 -11.02
CA ASP A 41 -10.74 -24.49 -10.41
C ASP A 41 -11.47 -23.49 -11.33
N GLY A 42 -11.81 -23.92 -12.55
CA GLY A 42 -12.57 -23.12 -13.51
C GLY A 42 -11.76 -22.12 -14.31
N PHE A 43 -10.45 -21.97 -14.05
CA PHE A 43 -9.56 -21.11 -14.81
C PHE A 43 -8.90 -21.85 -15.98
N VAL A 44 -8.95 -21.25 -17.17
CA VAL A 44 -8.31 -21.79 -18.37
C VAL A 44 -7.40 -20.73 -18.99
N THR A 45 -6.08 -20.94 -18.94
CA THR A 45 -5.07 -19.96 -19.42
C THR A 45 -5.31 -19.46 -20.85
N MET A 46 -5.76 -20.34 -21.75
CA MET A 46 -6.12 -19.95 -23.12
C MET A 46 -7.27 -18.92 -23.18
N ARG A 47 -8.29 -19.11 -22.33
CA ARG A 47 -9.56 -18.37 -22.36
C ARG A 47 -9.56 -17.14 -21.44
N ASP A 48 -8.91 -17.26 -20.29
CA ASP A 48 -9.13 -16.37 -19.14
C ASP A 48 -7.90 -15.51 -18.79
N ALA A 49 -6.69 -15.91 -19.22
CA ALA A 49 -5.51 -15.06 -19.02
C ALA A 49 -5.45 -13.94 -20.05
N ALA A 50 -5.01 -12.75 -19.65
CA ALA A 50 -4.80 -11.61 -20.53
C ALA A 50 -3.79 -11.91 -21.65
N ARG A 51 -3.84 -11.11 -22.71
CA ARG A 51 -2.94 -11.21 -23.87
C ARG A 51 -2.19 -9.91 -24.10
N TYR A 52 -0.88 -10.04 -24.37
CA TYR A 52 -0.07 -8.95 -24.90
C TYR A 52 -0.49 -8.57 -26.32
N LEU A 53 0.01 -7.44 -26.84
CA LEU A 53 -0.23 -7.01 -28.21
C LEU A 53 0.18 -8.06 -29.26
N ASN A 54 1.25 -8.80 -28.99
CA ASN A 54 1.73 -9.90 -29.83
C ASN A 54 0.92 -11.21 -29.69
N LYS A 55 -0.17 -11.20 -28.91
CA LYS A 55 -1.08 -12.32 -28.64
C LYS A 55 -0.53 -13.42 -27.74
N ASP A 56 0.68 -13.27 -27.21
CA ASP A 56 1.19 -14.18 -26.19
C ASP A 56 0.42 -14.02 -24.87
N THR A 57 0.42 -15.10 -24.08
CA THR A 57 -0.19 -15.08 -22.74
C THR A 57 0.58 -14.12 -21.84
N ALA A 58 -0.13 -13.19 -21.22
CA ALA A 58 0.46 -12.28 -20.26
C ALA A 58 0.75 -13.00 -18.93
N THR A 59 1.98 -12.89 -18.46
CA THR A 59 2.45 -13.51 -17.22
C THR A 59 3.23 -12.52 -16.37
N SER A 60 3.06 -12.61 -15.06
CA SER A 60 3.87 -11.94 -14.06
C SER A 60 5.04 -12.85 -13.66
N HIS A 61 6.22 -12.26 -13.47
CA HIS A 61 7.46 -12.97 -13.15
C HIS A 61 8.15 -12.30 -11.96
N ASN A 62 8.70 -13.13 -11.08
CA ASN A 62 9.68 -12.65 -10.11
C ASN A 62 11.06 -12.65 -10.78
N PHE A 63 11.73 -11.51 -10.72
CA PHE A 63 13.09 -11.36 -11.23
C PHE A 63 14.06 -11.26 -10.06
N ASN A 64 15.21 -11.92 -10.21
CA ASN A 64 16.29 -11.78 -9.26
C ASN A 64 16.89 -10.37 -9.45
N PRO A 65 16.91 -9.52 -8.41
CA PRO A 65 17.35 -8.13 -8.57
C PRO A 65 18.85 -8.00 -8.90
N ILE A 66 19.65 -9.06 -8.71
CA ILE A 66 21.11 -9.03 -8.93
C ILE A 66 21.46 -9.33 -10.39
N ASN A 67 20.82 -10.32 -11.00
CA ASN A 67 21.16 -10.78 -12.36
C ASN A 67 20.04 -10.60 -13.38
N ALA A 68 18.90 -10.05 -12.96
CA ALA A 68 17.69 -9.85 -13.78
C ALA A 68 17.17 -11.12 -14.47
N LEU A 69 17.63 -12.30 -14.05
CA LEU A 69 17.08 -13.57 -14.51
C LEU A 69 15.77 -13.83 -13.79
N HIS A 70 14.87 -14.57 -14.45
CA HIS A 70 13.74 -15.15 -13.76
C HIS A 70 14.25 -15.96 -12.58
N GLU A 71 13.81 -15.60 -11.37
CA GLU A 71 13.90 -16.57 -10.29
C GLU A 71 13.08 -17.77 -10.74
N GLY A 72 13.58 -19.00 -10.53
CA GLY A 72 12.96 -20.23 -11.05
C GLY A 72 11.54 -20.54 -10.54
N TRP A 73 10.85 -19.54 -9.98
CA TRP A 73 9.44 -19.53 -9.65
C TRP A 73 8.56 -19.54 -10.90
N LYS A 74 7.37 -20.12 -10.74
CA LYS A 74 6.41 -20.28 -11.82
C LYS A 74 5.89 -18.92 -12.27
N ALA A 75 5.95 -18.64 -13.56
CA ALA A 75 5.30 -17.48 -14.16
C ALA A 75 3.79 -17.52 -13.85
N LEU A 76 3.26 -16.45 -13.26
CA LEU A 76 1.84 -16.38 -12.87
C LEU A 76 1.03 -15.81 -14.02
N PRO A 77 0.01 -16.52 -14.54
CA PRO A 77 -0.91 -15.94 -15.51
C PRO A 77 -1.57 -14.68 -14.95
N ILE A 78 -1.60 -13.62 -15.75
CA ILE A 78 -2.37 -12.41 -15.44
C ILE A 78 -3.82 -12.66 -15.85
N LEU A 79 -4.76 -12.47 -14.92
CA LEU A 79 -6.19 -12.62 -15.20
C LEU A 79 -6.63 -11.51 -16.16
N SER A 80 -7.35 -11.87 -17.21
CA SER A 80 -8.08 -10.89 -18.03
C SER A 80 -9.14 -10.22 -17.17
N VAL A 81 -9.09 -8.89 -17.07
CA VAL A 81 -10.06 -8.12 -16.27
C VAL A 81 -11.51 -8.33 -16.73
N ARG A 82 -11.74 -8.77 -17.99
CA ARG A 82 -13.06 -9.23 -18.47
C ARG A 82 -13.68 -10.33 -17.59
N ARG A 83 -12.85 -11.17 -16.96
CA ARG A 83 -13.27 -12.26 -16.07
C ARG A 83 -13.46 -11.80 -14.63
N LEU A 84 -12.93 -10.64 -14.26
CA LEU A 84 -12.92 -10.12 -12.90
C LEU A 84 -14.31 -10.10 -12.24
N PRO A 85 -15.41 -9.67 -12.92
CA PRO A 85 -16.74 -9.70 -12.31
C PRO A 85 -17.18 -11.10 -11.86
N SER A 86 -16.95 -12.11 -12.71
CA SER A 86 -17.29 -13.50 -12.36
C SER A 86 -16.42 -14.07 -11.24
N VAL A 87 -15.15 -13.66 -11.17
CA VAL A 87 -14.22 -14.10 -10.14
C VAL A 87 -14.57 -13.48 -8.79
N ILE A 88 -14.87 -12.17 -8.75
CA ILE A 88 -15.27 -11.47 -7.54
C ILE A 88 -16.62 -11.99 -7.04
N GLN A 89 -17.59 -12.22 -7.92
CA GLN A 89 -18.86 -12.81 -7.51
C GLN A 89 -18.66 -14.20 -6.87
N GLY A 90 -17.90 -15.09 -7.51
CA GLY A 90 -17.61 -16.40 -6.94
C GLY A 90 -16.83 -16.35 -5.63
N PHE A 91 -15.95 -15.36 -5.47
CA PHE A 91 -15.26 -15.10 -4.20
C PHE A 91 -16.26 -14.65 -3.10
N LEU A 92 -17.16 -13.72 -3.41
CA LEU A 92 -18.15 -13.19 -2.48
C LEU A 92 -19.16 -14.25 -2.02
N ASP A 93 -19.52 -15.21 -2.87
CA ASP A 93 -20.38 -16.35 -2.50
C ASP A 93 -19.80 -17.18 -1.33
N GLY A 94 -18.47 -17.22 -1.20
CA GLY A 94 -17.76 -17.83 -0.09
C GLY A 94 -17.46 -16.84 1.05
N PHE A 95 -16.96 -15.65 0.71
CA PHE A 95 -16.44 -14.67 1.66
C PHE A 95 -17.55 -14.02 2.51
N SER A 96 -18.77 -13.89 1.96
CA SER A 96 -19.95 -13.40 2.69
C SER A 96 -20.34 -14.24 3.91
N ARG A 97 -19.75 -15.42 4.07
CA ARG A 97 -19.92 -16.28 5.25
C ARG A 97 -19.00 -15.90 6.42
N THR A 98 -18.09 -14.97 6.21
CA THR A 98 -17.15 -14.47 7.22
C THR A 98 -17.64 -13.14 7.80
N SER A 99 -17.19 -12.82 9.01
CA SER A 99 -17.41 -11.50 9.63
C SER A 99 -16.29 -10.49 9.32
N ALA A 100 -15.41 -10.78 8.36
CA ALA A 100 -14.30 -9.89 8.03
C ALA A 100 -14.84 -8.53 7.51
N PRO A 101 -14.44 -7.40 8.12
CA PRO A 101 -15.02 -6.09 7.80
C PRO A 101 -14.47 -5.47 6.52
N GLY A 102 -13.38 -6.02 5.97
CA GLY A 102 -12.68 -5.45 4.84
C GLY A 102 -11.85 -6.44 4.07
N LEU A 103 -11.19 -5.96 3.02
CA LEU A 103 -10.30 -6.72 2.13
C LEU A 103 -9.10 -5.87 1.71
N SER A 104 -7.94 -6.52 1.62
CA SER A 104 -6.79 -5.95 0.91
C SER A 104 -6.80 -6.45 -0.55
N LEU A 105 -6.88 -5.53 -1.50
CA LEU A 105 -6.91 -5.83 -2.93
C LEU A 105 -5.51 -5.62 -3.53
N ARG A 106 -4.62 -6.57 -3.26
CA ARG A 106 -3.15 -6.52 -3.49
C ARG A 106 -2.72 -5.78 -4.76
N GLN A 107 -3.31 -6.09 -5.92
CA GLN A 107 -2.93 -5.49 -7.20
C GLN A 107 -3.90 -4.43 -7.73
N MET A 108 -5.15 -4.38 -7.24
CA MET A 108 -6.23 -3.63 -7.91
C MET A 108 -6.10 -2.11 -7.78
N GLY A 109 -5.26 -1.60 -6.86
CA GLY A 109 -4.94 -0.18 -6.75
C GLY A 109 -3.83 0.31 -7.67
N ARG A 110 -3.12 -0.59 -8.37
CA ARG A 110 -1.92 -0.25 -9.17
C ARG A 110 -1.86 -0.91 -10.55
N GLN A 111 -2.40 -2.11 -10.72
CA GLN A 111 -2.36 -2.85 -11.98
C GLN A 111 -3.62 -2.61 -12.81
N VAL A 112 -3.42 -2.12 -14.03
CA VAL A 112 -4.48 -1.93 -15.03
C VAL A 112 -4.09 -2.73 -16.27
N ASN A 113 -4.56 -3.97 -16.31
CA ASN A 113 -4.12 -4.96 -17.31
C ASN A 113 -5.10 -4.97 -18.50
N SER A 114 -4.60 -4.65 -19.70
CA SER A 114 -5.34 -4.84 -20.96
C SER A 114 -5.36 -6.31 -21.39
N ASP A 115 -6.32 -6.69 -22.22
CA ASP A 115 -6.44 -8.03 -22.83
C ASP A 115 -6.62 -7.91 -24.36
N PHE A 116 -5.53 -8.02 -25.12
CA PHE A 116 -5.53 -7.84 -26.57
C PHE A 116 -5.93 -9.10 -27.33
N ARG A 117 -7.22 -9.43 -27.32
CA ARG A 117 -7.82 -10.55 -28.07
C ARG A 117 -7.83 -10.32 -29.58
N GLU A 118 -8.00 -11.39 -30.36
CA GLU A 118 -8.25 -11.29 -31.80
C GLU A 118 -9.69 -10.88 -32.09
N ASP A 119 -10.65 -11.48 -31.36
CA ASP A 119 -12.05 -11.08 -31.39
C ASP A 119 -12.22 -9.72 -30.69
N PRO A 120 -12.58 -8.66 -31.44
CA PRO A 120 -12.73 -7.31 -30.88
C PRO A 120 -13.84 -7.22 -29.83
N SER A 121 -14.82 -8.14 -29.81
CA SER A 121 -15.92 -8.11 -28.85
C SER A 121 -15.52 -8.49 -27.42
N ILE A 122 -14.35 -9.13 -27.26
CA ILE A 122 -13.80 -9.54 -25.97
C ILE A 122 -12.42 -8.95 -25.70
N LEU A 123 -11.96 -8.05 -26.58
CA LEU A 123 -10.78 -7.23 -26.34
C LEU A 123 -11.09 -6.23 -25.22
N VAL A 124 -10.10 -5.99 -24.35
CA VAL A 124 -10.19 -4.98 -23.30
C VAL A 124 -8.97 -4.08 -23.38
N ASP A 125 -9.18 -2.81 -23.76
CA ASP A 125 -8.14 -1.79 -23.68
C ASP A 125 -7.95 -1.29 -22.24
N ARG A 126 -7.03 -0.33 -22.06
CA ARG A 126 -6.66 0.15 -20.72
C ARG A 126 -7.77 0.96 -20.05
N GLU A 127 -8.56 1.73 -20.79
CA GLU A 127 -9.67 2.53 -20.24
C GLU A 127 -10.84 1.62 -19.86
N GLN A 128 -11.15 0.63 -20.70
CA GLN A 128 -12.13 -0.40 -20.37
C GLN A 128 -11.70 -1.20 -19.13
N ALA A 129 -10.39 -1.46 -18.97
CA ALA A 129 -9.87 -2.12 -17.77
C ALA A 129 -10.06 -1.27 -16.51
N VAL A 130 -9.82 0.05 -16.58
CA VAL A 130 -10.10 0.98 -15.46
C VAL A 130 -11.58 0.92 -15.09
N ALA A 131 -12.48 1.05 -16.06
CA ALA A 131 -13.92 1.03 -15.79
C ALA A 131 -14.38 -0.28 -15.12
N ILE A 132 -13.81 -1.42 -15.55
CA ILE A 132 -14.11 -2.72 -14.91
C ILE A 132 -13.56 -2.74 -13.47
N LEU A 133 -12.30 -2.34 -13.25
CA LEU A 133 -11.69 -2.32 -11.92
C LEU A 133 -12.45 -1.41 -10.95
N GLU A 134 -12.79 -0.20 -11.40
CA GLU A 134 -13.56 0.79 -10.66
C GLU A 134 -14.93 0.25 -10.26
N GLU A 135 -15.68 -0.32 -11.20
CA GLU A 135 -17.01 -0.90 -10.90
C GLU A 135 -16.90 -2.06 -9.91
N GLN A 136 -15.88 -2.91 -10.03
CA GLN A 136 -15.69 -4.00 -9.07
C GLN A 136 -15.32 -3.50 -7.67
N MET A 137 -14.52 -2.43 -7.55
CA MET A 137 -14.25 -1.81 -6.24
C MET A 137 -15.48 -1.11 -5.67
N ARG A 138 -16.30 -0.47 -6.52
CA ARG A 138 -17.59 0.10 -6.14
C ARG A 138 -18.52 -0.99 -5.57
N ILE A 139 -18.66 -2.14 -6.24
CA ILE A 139 -19.47 -3.26 -5.74
C ILE A 139 -18.97 -3.72 -4.37
N LEU A 140 -17.66 -3.93 -4.21
CA LEU A 140 -17.07 -4.37 -2.94
C LEU A 140 -17.30 -3.35 -1.80
N ALA A 141 -17.04 -2.07 -2.06
CA ALA A 141 -17.13 -1.01 -1.05
C ALA A 141 -18.57 -0.55 -0.77
N GLU A 142 -19.37 -0.33 -1.81
CA GLU A 142 -20.70 0.27 -1.69
C GLU A 142 -21.81 -0.78 -1.57
N ASP A 143 -21.78 -1.86 -2.36
CA ASP A 143 -22.87 -2.85 -2.34
C ASP A 143 -22.67 -3.85 -1.20
N HIS A 144 -21.41 -4.27 -0.96
CA HIS A 144 -21.04 -5.20 0.09
C HIS A 144 -20.51 -4.56 1.38
N LYS A 145 -20.35 -3.23 1.41
CA LYS A 145 -19.92 -2.46 2.60
C LYS A 145 -18.57 -2.89 3.18
N LEU A 146 -17.68 -3.42 2.34
CA LEU A 146 -16.34 -3.82 2.77
C LEU A 146 -15.42 -2.60 2.81
N LYS A 147 -14.66 -2.45 3.90
CA LYS A 147 -13.53 -1.51 3.91
C LYS A 147 -12.43 -2.03 3.00
N LEU A 148 -11.91 -1.20 2.11
CA LEU A 148 -10.88 -1.62 1.16
C LEU A 148 -9.52 -1.05 1.52
N LEU A 149 -8.51 -1.91 1.53
CA LEU A 149 -7.10 -1.57 1.54
C LEU A 149 -6.53 -1.89 0.16
N ILE A 150 -5.72 -1.00 -0.40
CA ILE A 150 -5.04 -1.23 -1.67
C ILE A 150 -3.56 -0.92 -1.56
N GLU A 151 -2.75 -1.49 -2.46
CA GLU A 151 -1.39 -1.03 -2.69
C GLU A 151 -1.34 0.00 -3.83
N GLY A 152 -0.51 1.03 -3.66
CA GLY A 152 -0.28 2.05 -4.68
C GLY A 152 -1.27 3.20 -4.55
N GLY A 153 -2.41 3.14 -5.26
CA GLY A 153 -3.46 4.16 -5.17
C GLY A 153 -3.59 5.05 -6.40
N ASN A 154 -3.84 4.42 -7.55
CA ASN A 154 -4.32 5.10 -8.76
C ASN A 154 -5.69 5.76 -8.49
N ASP A 155 -5.97 6.88 -9.15
CA ASP A 155 -7.13 7.75 -8.92
C ASP A 155 -8.49 7.04 -8.90
N TYR A 156 -8.75 6.14 -9.84
CA TYR A 156 -10.01 5.38 -9.95
C TYR A 156 -10.35 4.57 -8.69
N SER A 157 -9.35 4.29 -7.85
CA SER A 157 -9.53 3.52 -6.61
C SER A 157 -9.79 4.38 -5.38
N LEU A 158 -9.35 5.64 -5.36
CA LEU A 158 -9.24 6.45 -4.14
C LEU A 158 -10.60 6.72 -3.47
N LYS A 159 -11.67 6.78 -4.24
CA LYS A 159 -13.04 6.99 -3.72
C LYS A 159 -13.56 5.82 -2.89
N TYR A 160 -13.02 4.62 -3.08
CA TYR A 160 -13.59 3.38 -2.54
C TYR A 160 -12.78 2.77 -1.40
N VAL A 161 -11.65 3.38 -1.04
CA VAL A 161 -10.68 2.78 -0.12
C VAL A 161 -10.59 3.53 1.19
N SER A 162 -10.30 2.78 2.25
CA SER A 162 -10.06 3.32 3.59
C SER A 162 -8.58 3.53 3.87
N LEU A 163 -7.70 2.79 3.19
CA LEU A 163 -6.26 2.86 3.38
C LEU A 163 -5.50 2.54 2.08
N VAL A 164 -4.53 3.38 1.76
CA VAL A 164 -3.56 3.15 0.68
C VAL A 164 -2.22 2.74 1.30
N ALA A 165 -1.85 1.47 1.20
CA ALA A 165 -0.53 0.99 1.56
C ALA A 165 0.46 1.20 0.40
N ARG A 166 1.76 1.30 0.70
CA ARG A 166 2.81 1.45 -0.32
C ARG A 166 2.53 2.61 -1.29
N ALA A 167 1.98 3.70 -0.77
CA ALA A 167 1.83 4.95 -1.51
C ALA A 167 3.19 5.44 -2.03
N PRO A 168 3.25 6.11 -3.19
CA PRO A 168 4.50 6.65 -3.70
C PRO A 168 5.04 7.77 -2.78
N MET A 169 6.21 7.57 -2.19
CA MET A 169 6.86 8.49 -1.24
C MET A 169 8.08 9.23 -1.81
N SER A 170 8.55 8.84 -2.99
CA SER A 170 9.72 9.40 -3.67
C SER A 170 9.47 9.54 -5.16
N SER A 171 10.26 10.40 -5.82
CA SER A 171 10.33 10.45 -7.27
C SER A 171 11.23 9.32 -7.81
N SER A 172 11.47 9.29 -9.12
CA SER A 172 12.47 8.39 -9.71
C SER A 172 13.92 8.80 -9.44
N GLU A 173 14.14 9.97 -8.86
CA GLU A 173 15.46 10.51 -8.48
C GLU A 173 16.50 10.51 -9.63
N TYR A 174 16.02 10.61 -10.88
CA TYR A 174 16.91 10.83 -12.00
C TYR A 174 17.65 12.16 -11.85
N ASN A 175 18.90 12.22 -12.31
CA ASN A 175 19.78 13.41 -12.18
C ASN A 175 19.21 14.71 -12.77
N LEU A 176 18.15 14.63 -13.59
CA LEU A 176 17.44 15.77 -14.19
C LEU A 176 16.32 16.32 -13.28
N ILE A 177 16.03 15.63 -12.18
CA ILE A 177 15.00 15.99 -11.21
C ILE A 177 15.67 16.78 -10.10
N ASP A 178 15.23 18.02 -9.89
CA ASP A 178 15.77 18.87 -8.84
C ASP A 178 15.36 18.38 -7.45
N ARG A 179 14.05 18.15 -7.23
CA ARG A 179 13.52 17.76 -5.92
C ARG A 179 12.24 16.93 -5.99
N SER A 180 12.12 15.99 -5.05
CA SER A 180 10.86 15.32 -4.73
C SER A 180 9.96 16.23 -3.87
N VAL A 181 8.73 16.44 -4.32
CA VAL A 181 7.67 17.16 -3.57
C VAL A 181 6.60 16.13 -3.17
N PRO A 182 6.03 16.19 -1.95
CA PRO A 182 4.94 15.30 -1.50
C PRO A 182 3.61 15.54 -2.23
N PHE A 183 3.60 15.70 -3.55
CA PHE A 183 2.40 16.08 -4.30
C PHE A 183 1.26 15.08 -4.09
N TYR A 184 1.56 13.78 -4.12
CA TYR A 184 0.57 12.74 -3.86
C TYR A 184 -0.07 12.90 -2.46
N GLN A 185 0.77 13.12 -1.45
CA GLN A 185 0.36 13.32 -0.07
C GLN A 185 -0.42 14.62 0.14
N MET A 186 -0.02 15.70 -0.53
CA MET A 186 -0.76 16.97 -0.52
C MET A 186 -2.17 16.85 -1.08
N VAL A 187 -2.39 15.93 -2.04
CA VAL A 187 -3.72 15.66 -2.60
C VAL A 187 -4.54 14.74 -1.70
N LEU A 188 -3.93 13.74 -1.06
CA LEU A 188 -4.66 12.70 -0.31
C LEU A 188 -4.87 13.00 1.17
N HIS A 189 -3.96 13.72 1.82
CA HIS A 189 -3.99 13.90 3.29
C HIS A 189 -5.28 14.63 3.70
N GLY A 190 -5.94 14.12 4.74
CA GLY A 190 -7.28 14.56 5.16
C GLY A 190 -8.45 13.88 4.45
N TYR A 191 -8.21 13.12 3.37
CA TYR A 191 -9.27 12.40 2.64
C TYR A 191 -9.18 10.89 2.77
N VAL A 192 -7.98 10.34 2.61
CA VAL A 192 -7.73 8.89 2.65
C VAL A 192 -6.44 8.66 3.44
N ASN A 193 -6.47 7.71 4.38
CA ASN A 193 -5.28 7.31 5.11
C ASN A 193 -4.29 6.62 4.16
N TYR A 194 -3.00 6.83 4.37
CA TYR A 194 -1.97 6.17 3.58
C TYR A 194 -0.71 5.87 4.37
N ALA A 195 0.02 4.87 3.90
CA ALA A 195 1.36 4.54 4.36
C ALA A 195 2.29 4.35 3.16
N GLY A 196 3.57 4.65 3.37
CA GLY A 196 4.62 4.33 2.40
C GLY A 196 4.93 2.83 2.31
N ALA A 197 6.13 2.50 1.84
CA ALA A 197 6.64 1.14 1.94
C ALA A 197 6.84 0.72 3.41
N PRO A 198 6.85 -0.60 3.73
CA PRO A 198 7.10 -1.02 5.10
C PRO A 198 8.50 -0.57 5.57
N LEU A 199 8.56 0.05 6.74
CA LEU A 199 9.78 0.67 7.28
C LEU A 199 10.90 -0.33 7.52
N ASN A 200 10.57 -1.58 7.82
CA ASN A 200 11.56 -2.66 7.98
C ASN A 200 12.12 -3.21 6.65
N HIS A 201 11.69 -2.67 5.50
CA HIS A 201 12.40 -2.81 4.22
C HIS A 201 13.37 -1.66 3.93
N ALA A 202 13.38 -0.61 4.77
CA ALA A 202 14.18 0.59 4.51
C ALA A 202 15.69 0.27 4.57
N GLN A 203 16.43 0.85 3.64
CA GLN A 203 17.90 0.86 3.69
C GLN A 203 18.40 1.79 4.80
N ASP A 204 17.81 2.98 4.92
CA ASP A 204 18.01 3.90 6.03
C ASP A 204 16.68 4.11 6.77
N LEU A 205 16.49 3.32 7.83
CA LEU A 205 15.30 3.38 8.67
C LEU A 205 15.09 4.76 9.30
N ARG A 206 16.16 5.48 9.66
CA ARG A 206 16.00 6.82 10.26
C ARG A 206 15.49 7.80 9.23
N TYR A 207 16.02 7.77 8.01
CA TYR A 207 15.55 8.60 6.91
C TYR A 207 14.08 8.34 6.59
N GLU A 208 13.66 7.08 6.42
CA GLU A 208 12.26 6.75 6.07
C GLU A 208 11.28 7.11 7.19
N ARG A 209 11.70 7.07 8.45
CA ARG A 209 10.90 7.58 9.57
C ARG A 209 10.70 9.07 9.51
N LEU A 210 11.76 9.84 9.26
CA LEU A 210 11.65 11.29 9.05
C LEU A 210 10.73 11.59 7.88
N LYS A 211 10.84 10.83 6.79
CA LYS A 211 9.99 10.97 5.61
C LYS A 211 8.52 10.68 5.89
N THR A 212 8.26 9.63 6.65
CA THR A 212 6.91 9.26 7.13
C THR A 212 6.27 10.44 7.89
N ILE A 213 7.02 11.07 8.79
CA ILE A 213 6.54 12.23 9.55
C ILE A 213 6.38 13.48 8.69
N GLU A 214 7.38 13.80 7.85
CA GLU A 214 7.34 14.96 6.95
C GLU A 214 6.09 14.94 6.07
N TYR A 215 5.73 13.76 5.58
CA TYR A 215 4.65 13.58 4.61
C TYR A 215 3.32 13.23 5.28
N GLY A 216 3.24 13.19 6.62
CA GLY A 216 2.00 12.87 7.34
C GLY A 216 1.50 11.43 7.15
N ALA A 217 2.37 10.52 6.70
CA ALA A 217 2.00 9.12 6.44
C ALA A 217 1.92 8.31 7.74
N MET A 218 1.13 7.23 7.70
CA MET A 218 1.09 6.25 8.77
C MET A 218 2.34 5.34 8.76
N PRO A 219 2.89 4.97 9.93
CA PRO A 219 3.90 3.93 10.01
C PRO A 219 3.36 2.58 9.52
N TYR A 220 4.14 1.87 8.71
CA TYR A 220 3.79 0.54 8.21
C TYR A 220 4.97 -0.42 8.40
N TYR A 221 4.66 -1.63 8.87
CA TYR A 221 5.61 -2.73 9.05
C TYR A 221 5.01 -4.00 8.49
N GLN A 222 5.85 -4.84 7.91
CA GLN A 222 5.48 -6.15 7.40
C GLN A 222 6.12 -7.22 8.28
N LEU A 223 5.35 -8.18 8.81
CA LEU A 223 5.82 -9.09 9.86
C LEU A 223 5.44 -10.54 9.55
N ILE A 224 6.28 -11.48 10.00
CA ILE A 224 6.00 -12.92 10.06
C ILE A 224 6.22 -13.42 11.49
N TYR A 225 5.39 -14.36 11.94
CA TYR A 225 5.55 -14.96 13.27
C TYR A 225 6.39 -16.25 13.25
N GLY A 226 6.35 -16.98 12.14
CA GLY A 226 7.19 -18.17 11.96
C GLY A 226 8.68 -17.82 11.85
N GLU A 227 9.52 -18.86 11.95
CA GLU A 227 10.97 -18.72 11.83
C GLU A 227 11.34 -18.12 10.46
N PRO A 228 12.08 -16.98 10.40
CA PRO A 228 12.38 -16.33 9.12
C PRO A 228 13.21 -17.20 8.16
N SER A 229 13.82 -18.28 8.65
CA SER A 229 14.50 -19.26 7.82
C SER A 229 13.53 -20.10 6.95
N GLU A 230 12.26 -20.26 7.34
CA GLU A 230 11.27 -21.07 6.64
C GLU A 230 10.86 -20.47 5.29
N VAL A 231 10.90 -19.14 5.17
CA VAL A 231 10.55 -18.45 3.92
C VAL A 231 11.72 -18.41 2.93
N LYS A 232 12.92 -18.82 3.34
CA LYS A 232 14.10 -18.83 2.45
C LYS A 232 13.86 -19.77 1.28
N ARG A 233 14.15 -19.29 0.06
CA ARG A 233 13.89 -20.04 -1.17
C ARG A 233 12.42 -20.48 -1.25
N THR A 234 11.51 -19.55 -0.98
CA THR A 234 10.08 -19.66 -1.28
C THR A 234 9.63 -18.43 -2.07
N GLU A 235 8.39 -18.41 -2.54
CA GLU A 235 7.81 -17.26 -3.25
C GLU A 235 7.70 -16.00 -2.38
N VAL A 236 7.84 -16.13 -1.06
CA VAL A 236 7.82 -15.03 -0.07
C VAL A 236 9.19 -14.87 0.62
N ASN A 237 10.27 -15.17 -0.12
CA ASN A 237 11.64 -15.08 0.39
C ASN A 237 12.00 -13.67 0.87
N ASP A 238 11.33 -12.63 0.40
CA ASP A 238 11.49 -11.25 0.84
C ASP A 238 11.15 -11.03 2.32
N LEU A 239 10.44 -11.96 2.97
CA LEU A 239 10.07 -11.89 4.39
C LEU A 239 11.17 -12.37 5.34
N PHE A 240 12.33 -12.81 4.84
CA PHE A 240 13.38 -13.49 5.63
C PHE A 240 14.00 -12.64 6.76
N SER A 241 13.76 -11.32 6.78
CA SER A 241 14.22 -10.40 7.82
C SER A 241 13.07 -9.70 8.56
N MET A 242 11.85 -10.26 8.46
CA MET A 242 10.61 -9.63 8.94
C MET A 242 10.06 -10.32 10.20
N GLY A 243 10.92 -10.88 11.04
CA GLY A 243 10.51 -11.58 12.26
C GLY A 243 9.73 -10.67 13.21
N PHE A 244 8.58 -11.14 13.69
CA PHE A 244 7.69 -10.38 14.57
C PHE A 244 8.42 -9.90 15.84
N GLU A 245 9.15 -10.80 16.50
CA GLU A 245 9.84 -10.50 17.76
C GLU A 245 10.97 -9.47 17.58
N ASP A 246 11.58 -9.42 16.40
CA ASP A 246 12.65 -8.47 16.08
C ASP A 246 12.12 -7.03 15.96
N TRP A 247 10.91 -6.87 15.42
CA TRP A 247 10.40 -5.56 15.00
C TRP A 247 9.26 -5.00 15.88
N ILE A 248 8.50 -5.84 16.60
CA ILE A 248 7.25 -5.39 17.24
C ILE A 248 7.46 -4.26 18.26
N HIS A 249 8.53 -4.34 19.06
CA HIS A 249 8.82 -3.32 20.06
C HIS A 249 9.20 -1.99 19.39
N GLU A 250 10.06 -2.06 18.38
CA GLU A 250 10.51 -0.89 17.63
C GLU A 250 9.36 -0.22 16.86
N ALA A 251 8.51 -1.03 16.23
CA ALA A 251 7.30 -0.58 15.55
C ALA A 251 6.34 0.13 16.51
N GLY A 252 6.11 -0.43 17.69
CA GLY A 252 5.28 0.18 18.73
C GLY A 252 5.84 1.51 19.25
N GLN A 253 7.15 1.60 19.45
CA GLN A 253 7.81 2.84 19.86
C GLN A 253 7.67 3.93 18.82
N PHE A 254 7.96 3.64 17.55
CA PHE A 254 7.84 4.63 16.49
C PHE A 254 6.38 5.01 16.23
N TYR A 255 5.44 4.08 16.31
CA TYR A 255 4.01 4.39 16.24
C TYR A 255 3.60 5.40 17.32
N ALA A 256 3.99 5.18 18.58
CA ALA A 256 3.67 6.10 19.67
C ALA A 256 4.33 7.47 19.50
N GLU A 257 5.52 7.53 18.91
CA GLU A 257 6.19 8.78 18.55
C GLU A 257 5.47 9.52 17.42
N ALA A 258 5.17 8.83 16.32
CA ALA A 258 4.46 9.38 15.17
C ALA A 258 3.07 9.87 15.56
N ASN A 259 2.33 9.09 16.35
CA ASN A 259 1.00 9.46 16.81
C ASN A 259 1.01 10.74 17.66
N ARG A 260 2.03 10.96 18.50
CA ARG A 260 2.14 12.22 19.26
C ARG A 260 2.34 13.47 18.38
N ILE A 261 2.89 13.30 17.18
CA ILE A 261 3.16 14.40 16.25
C ILE A 261 2.00 14.59 15.26
N LEU A 262 1.40 13.49 14.81
CA LEU A 262 0.49 13.50 13.68
C LEU A 262 -0.99 13.37 14.06
N ALA A 263 -1.33 12.96 15.30
CA ALA A 263 -2.71 12.64 15.68
C ALA A 263 -3.70 13.77 15.37
N ASP A 264 -3.34 15.02 15.67
CA ASP A 264 -4.22 16.18 15.51
C ASP A 264 -4.31 16.69 14.05
N VAL A 265 -3.50 16.13 13.15
CA VAL A 265 -3.45 16.55 11.75
C VAL A 265 -3.92 15.49 10.77
N GLN A 266 -4.09 14.21 11.14
CA GLN A 266 -4.39 13.12 10.19
C GLN A 266 -5.62 13.37 9.29
N ASP A 267 -6.62 14.10 9.78
CA ASP A 267 -7.84 14.47 9.04
C ASP A 267 -7.76 15.87 8.39
N GLN A 268 -6.61 16.53 8.46
CA GLN A 268 -6.38 17.88 7.95
C GLN A 268 -5.64 17.84 6.62
N ARG A 269 -6.06 18.64 5.65
CA ARG A 269 -5.32 18.76 4.38
C ARG A 269 -3.95 19.37 4.60
N ILE A 270 -2.94 18.86 3.89
CA ILE A 270 -1.66 19.56 3.74
C ILE A 270 -1.88 20.70 2.76
N VAL A 271 -1.75 21.93 3.24
CA VAL A 271 -1.95 23.14 2.42
C VAL A 271 -0.64 23.69 1.88
N GLU A 272 0.49 23.32 2.48
CA GLU A 272 1.80 23.79 2.06
C GLU A 272 2.94 22.84 2.45
N HIS A 273 3.98 22.79 1.61
CA HIS A 273 5.24 22.10 1.89
C HIS A 273 6.42 22.96 1.42
N ARG A 274 7.35 23.26 2.33
CA ARG A 274 8.50 24.15 2.07
C ARG A 274 9.81 23.48 2.43
N GLU A 275 10.86 23.77 1.66
CA GLU A 275 12.23 23.73 2.18
C GLU A 275 12.54 25.09 2.81
N LEU A 276 12.97 25.09 4.06
CA LEU A 276 13.40 26.33 4.72
C LEU A 276 14.92 26.51 4.59
N ALA A 277 15.65 25.41 4.57
CA ALA A 277 17.08 25.31 4.30
C ALA A 277 17.39 23.87 3.86
N ALA A 278 18.58 23.64 3.29
CA ALA A 278 18.98 22.31 2.87
C ALA A 278 18.79 21.28 4.00
N GLY A 279 17.93 20.28 3.75
CA GLY A 279 17.61 19.23 4.74
C GLY A 279 16.66 19.65 5.86
N LEU A 280 16.06 20.84 5.83
CA LEU A 280 15.05 21.29 6.78
C LEU A 280 13.74 21.60 6.04
N PHE A 281 12.69 20.86 6.37
CA PHE A 281 11.39 20.93 5.73
C PHE A 281 10.29 21.33 6.70
N GLN A 282 9.26 22.00 6.17
CA GLN A 282 8.04 22.35 6.88
C GLN A 282 6.83 21.86 6.08
N THR A 283 5.94 21.14 6.74
CA THR A 283 4.62 20.74 6.23
C THR A 283 3.55 21.46 7.01
N VAL A 284 2.68 22.21 6.34
CA VAL A 284 1.62 23.03 6.96
C VAL A 284 0.27 22.39 6.69
N TYR A 285 -0.53 22.24 7.74
CA TYR A 285 -1.86 21.66 7.71
C TYR A 285 -2.93 22.76 7.76
N GLU A 286 -4.14 22.46 7.27
CA GLU A 286 -5.21 23.47 7.14
C GLU A 286 -5.73 24.02 8.47
N ASN A 287 -5.53 23.30 9.58
CA ASN A 287 -5.82 23.78 10.93
C ASN A 287 -4.76 24.78 11.46
N GLY A 288 -3.74 25.08 10.65
CA GLY A 288 -2.65 26.00 10.98
C GLY A 288 -1.48 25.35 11.72
N GLN A 289 -1.53 24.07 12.09
CA GLN A 289 -0.38 23.36 12.65
C GLN A 289 0.69 23.12 11.58
N SER A 290 1.96 23.05 12.01
CA SER A 290 3.09 22.75 11.14
C SER A 290 3.98 21.68 11.74
N VAL A 291 4.47 20.78 10.90
CA VAL A 291 5.50 19.80 11.27
C VAL A 291 6.81 20.21 10.60
N PHE A 292 7.86 20.37 11.41
CA PHE A 292 9.21 20.59 10.94
C PHE A 292 10.00 19.28 11.00
N VAL A 293 10.76 18.99 9.95
CA VAL A 293 11.61 17.79 9.87
C VAL A 293 13.01 18.19 9.45
N ASN A 294 14.00 17.78 10.25
CA ASN A 294 15.42 18.06 10.04
C ASN A 294 16.17 16.77 9.70
N TYR A 295 16.67 16.67 8.47
CA TYR A 295 17.49 15.58 7.97
C TYR A 295 18.99 15.75 8.28
N ASN A 296 19.40 16.94 8.73
CA ASN A 296 20.78 17.21 9.11
C ASN A 296 21.13 16.50 10.43
N ARG A 297 22.44 16.32 10.69
CA ARG A 297 22.92 15.69 11.92
C ARG A 297 22.84 16.60 13.13
N GLU A 298 22.96 17.90 12.92
CA GLU A 298 22.95 18.91 13.95
C GLU A 298 21.56 19.54 14.09
N ASP A 299 21.28 20.08 15.27
CA ASP A 299 20.07 20.84 15.55
C ASP A 299 20.01 22.11 14.68
N VAL A 300 18.79 22.47 14.25
CA VAL A 300 18.55 23.69 13.47
C VAL A 300 17.51 24.55 14.16
N ALA A 301 17.80 25.83 14.33
CA ALA A 301 16.86 26.80 14.89
C ALA A 301 16.01 27.46 13.80
N VAL A 302 14.70 27.55 14.04
CA VAL A 302 13.72 28.25 13.21
C VAL A 302 12.95 29.21 14.12
N GLY A 303 13.37 30.48 14.16
CA GLY A 303 12.88 31.43 15.17
C GLY A 303 13.22 30.93 16.58
N ASP A 304 12.20 30.79 17.43
CA ASP A 304 12.33 30.28 18.81
C ASP A 304 12.23 28.75 18.92
N VAL A 305 12.03 28.04 17.80
CA VAL A 305 11.90 26.57 17.77
C VAL A 305 13.24 25.93 17.41
N VAL A 306 13.70 24.96 18.20
CA VAL A 306 14.86 24.12 17.87
C VAL A 306 14.37 22.78 17.35
N VAL A 307 14.71 22.44 16.11
CA VAL A 307 14.41 21.15 15.48
C VAL A 307 15.63 20.24 15.64
N PRO A 308 15.54 19.16 16.44
CA PRO A 308 16.69 18.30 16.71
C PRO A 308 17.29 17.71 15.44
N GLY A 309 18.60 17.47 15.45
CA GLY A 309 19.29 16.73 14.40
C GLY A 309 18.64 15.37 14.15
N ARG A 310 18.37 15.06 12.88
CA ARG A 310 17.61 13.87 12.46
C ARG A 310 16.29 13.74 13.21
N GLY A 311 15.58 14.84 13.46
CA GLY A 311 14.38 14.88 14.31
C GLY A 311 13.27 15.72 13.73
N TYR A 312 12.21 15.88 14.50
CA TYR A 312 11.02 16.62 14.10
C TYR A 312 10.29 17.24 15.29
N VAL A 313 9.51 18.29 15.02
CA VAL A 313 8.72 19.02 16.00
C VAL A 313 7.39 19.45 15.38
N LEU A 314 6.30 19.28 16.12
CA LEU A 314 5.00 19.88 15.82
C LEU A 314 4.93 21.27 16.44
N VAL A 315 4.45 22.27 15.69
CA VAL A 315 4.27 23.64 16.16
C VAL A 315 2.83 24.06 15.87
N GLU A 316 2.20 24.71 16.86
CA GLU A 316 0.89 25.32 16.71
C GLU A 316 1.01 26.70 16.06
N GLY A 317 0.30 26.89 14.94
CA GLY A 317 0.38 28.11 14.13
C GLY A 317 1.54 28.07 13.14
N ALA A 318 1.27 28.44 11.89
CA ALA A 318 2.33 28.72 10.93
C ALA A 318 3.19 29.83 11.54
N LEU A 319 4.47 29.57 11.81
CA LEU A 319 5.44 30.64 12.02
C LEU A 319 5.35 31.51 10.78
N ALA A 320 4.67 32.65 10.92
CA ALA A 320 4.46 33.60 9.85
C ALA A 320 5.83 33.93 9.29
N SER A 321 6.03 33.58 8.02
CA SER A 321 7.27 33.83 7.30
C SER A 321 7.50 35.34 7.23
N GLU A 322 8.36 35.85 8.10
CA GLU A 322 9.20 37.02 7.81
C GLU A 322 10.54 36.50 7.29
N TRP A 323 10.60 36.18 6.00
CA TRP A 323 11.85 36.03 5.24
C TRP A 323 11.67 36.64 3.86
#